data_AF-A0A2A4VXH7-F1
#
_entry.id   AF-A0A2A4VXH7-F1
#
_cell.length_a   1.000
_cell.length_b   1.000
_cell.length_c   1.000
_cell.angle_alpha   90.00
_cell.angle_beta   90.00
_cell.angle_gamma   90.00
#
_symmetry.space_group_name_H-M   'P 1'
#
loop_
_entity.id
_entity.type
_entity.pdbx_description
1 polymer ?
#
loop_
_entity_poly.entity_id
_entity_poly.type
_entity_poly.pdbx_seq_one_letter_code
_entity_poly.pdbx_strand_id
1 'polypeptide(L)'
;YVEWLGKYAPPTAGGMTFGESGPVPAQGAIAQQIFWYTAFTADMVKPGIAVMDGDKPKWRMAPSPRGAYYEDGMKLGYQDTGAWTLMKSTPTKRAQAAWLYAQFTTSKTVSLKKSHVGLTFIRESDIWDESMTERAPSLGGLIEFYRSNSRVLWTPTGTNVPDYPRLAQLWWQDIGDAISGDKTPQAAMDSLAAAQDKILRRLERAGIQGECGPKLNKPRDPEYWLSQPGSPKPKLANEKPQGITVDYDELLKSWAATPRAE
;
A
#
# COMPACT_ATOMS: atom_id res chain seq x y z
N TYR A 1 1.13 -15.49 -8.83
CA TYR A 1 2.40 -15.04 -8.22
C TYR A 1 3.24 -16.19 -7.69
N VAL A 2 2.66 -17.28 -7.14
CA VAL A 2 3.41 -18.46 -6.64
C VAL A 2 4.38 -19.02 -7.68
N GLU A 3 3.93 -19.19 -8.93
CA GLU A 3 4.80 -19.61 -10.04
C GLU A 3 5.98 -18.64 -10.26
N TRP A 4 5.74 -17.33 -10.20
CA TRP A 4 6.78 -16.32 -10.37
C TRP A 4 7.77 -16.33 -9.22
N LEU A 5 7.29 -16.56 -7.99
CA LEU A 5 8.14 -16.70 -6.81
C LEU A 5 9.08 -17.90 -6.98
N GLY A 6 8.58 -19.02 -7.49
CA GLY A 6 9.41 -20.20 -7.77
C GLY A 6 10.38 -20.04 -8.94
N LYS A 7 10.02 -19.27 -9.97
CA LYS A 7 10.82 -19.12 -11.20
C LYS A 7 11.86 -18.00 -11.14
N TYR A 8 11.54 -16.89 -10.45
CA TYR A 8 12.26 -15.63 -10.62
C TYR A 8 12.72 -14.98 -9.31
N ALA A 9 12.28 -15.48 -8.15
CA ALA A 9 12.73 -14.97 -6.85
C ALA A 9 13.85 -15.85 -6.26
N PRO A 10 14.64 -15.33 -5.32
CA PRO A 10 15.59 -16.14 -4.56
C PRO A 10 14.89 -17.35 -3.89
N PRO A 11 15.52 -18.55 -3.82
CA PRO A 11 14.88 -19.75 -3.27
C PRO A 11 14.36 -19.59 -1.83
N THR A 12 14.99 -18.71 -1.05
CA THR A 12 14.59 -18.42 0.33
C THR A 12 13.36 -17.52 0.44
N ALA A 13 12.95 -16.83 -0.64
CA ALA A 13 11.89 -15.83 -0.62
C ALA A 13 10.53 -16.38 -0.18
N GLY A 14 10.22 -17.63 -0.52
CA GLY A 14 8.94 -18.26 -0.14
C GLY A 14 8.75 -18.48 1.36
N GLY A 15 9.85 -18.52 2.13
CA GLY A 15 9.81 -18.68 3.59
C GLY A 15 9.98 -17.38 4.37
N MET A 16 10.21 -16.25 3.70
CA MET A 16 10.48 -14.99 4.38
C MET A 16 9.21 -14.35 4.94
N THR A 17 9.32 -13.88 6.17
CA THR A 17 8.37 -12.96 6.78
C THR A 17 8.56 -11.53 6.25
N PHE A 18 7.65 -10.64 6.61
CA PHE A 18 7.74 -9.21 6.30
C PHE A 18 9.08 -8.59 6.76
N GLY A 19 9.50 -8.86 7.99
CA GLY A 19 10.74 -8.31 8.55
C GLY A 19 12.01 -8.84 7.88
N GLU A 20 11.96 -10.05 7.33
CA GLU A 20 13.09 -10.67 6.64
C GLU A 20 13.19 -10.21 5.18
N SER A 21 12.05 -10.05 4.49
CA SER A 21 12.01 -9.64 3.08
C SER A 21 12.22 -8.14 2.88
N GLY A 22 11.83 -7.31 3.85
CA GLY A 22 11.94 -5.85 3.77
C GLY A 22 13.35 -5.30 3.51
N PRO A 23 14.39 -5.77 4.23
CA PRO A 23 15.78 -5.31 4.03
C PRO A 23 16.49 -5.87 2.79
N VAL A 24 15.94 -6.89 2.12
CA VAL A 24 16.60 -7.58 0.98
C VAL A 24 17.03 -6.64 -0.15
N PRO A 25 16.24 -5.64 -0.58
CA PRO A 25 16.65 -4.72 -1.64
C PRO A 25 17.98 -4.01 -1.34
N ALA A 26 18.25 -3.61 -0.10
CA ALA A 26 19.49 -2.92 0.29
C ALA A 26 20.76 -3.78 0.09
N GLN A 27 20.59 -5.10 0.04
CA GLN A 27 21.69 -6.06 -0.17
C GLN A 27 22.15 -6.12 -1.63
N GLY A 28 21.34 -5.63 -2.57
CA GLY A 28 21.65 -5.68 -4.01
C GLY A 28 21.55 -7.08 -4.62
N ALA A 29 20.90 -8.02 -3.93
CA ALA A 29 20.74 -9.40 -4.37
C ALA A 29 19.53 -9.63 -5.28
N ILE A 30 18.67 -8.62 -5.47
CA ILE A 30 17.47 -8.68 -6.31
C ILE A 30 17.44 -7.50 -7.27
N ALA A 31 16.85 -7.70 -8.46
CA ALA A 31 16.68 -6.65 -9.44
C ALA A 31 15.44 -5.78 -9.18
N GLN A 32 14.40 -6.34 -8.53
CA GLN A 32 13.13 -5.66 -8.34
C GLN A 32 12.41 -6.18 -7.08
N GLN A 33 11.75 -5.27 -6.38
CA GLN A 33 10.73 -5.57 -5.38
C GLN A 33 9.39 -4.99 -5.87
N ILE A 34 8.33 -5.82 -5.90
CA ILE A 34 7.03 -5.43 -6.46
C ILE A 34 6.25 -4.49 -5.52
N PHE A 35 6.65 -4.46 -4.24
CA PHE A 35 6.02 -3.63 -3.22
C PHE A 35 7.10 -2.86 -2.45
N TRP A 36 6.86 -1.59 -2.18
CA TRP A 36 7.78 -0.73 -1.46
C TRP A 36 7.21 -0.34 -0.09
N TYR A 37 7.99 -0.54 0.98
CA TYR A 37 7.68 -0.02 2.31
C TYR A 37 8.69 1.04 2.71
N THR A 38 8.20 2.25 3.00
CA THR A 38 9.04 3.38 3.42
C THR A 38 9.86 3.09 4.68
N ALA A 39 9.41 2.14 5.51
CA ALA A 39 10.12 1.68 6.69
C ALA A 39 11.53 1.13 6.41
N PHE A 40 11.80 0.63 5.20
CA PHE A 40 13.12 0.09 4.83
C PHE A 40 13.92 1.02 3.90
N THR A 41 13.36 2.15 3.46
CA THR A 41 14.02 3.06 2.51
C THR A 41 15.31 3.65 3.08
N ALA A 42 15.33 4.00 4.37
CA ALA A 42 16.50 4.60 5.01
C ALA A 42 17.73 3.68 4.94
N ASP A 43 17.52 2.36 4.97
CA ASP A 43 18.59 1.38 4.84
C ASP A 43 19.14 1.27 3.41
N MET A 44 18.34 1.62 2.41
CA MET A 44 18.71 1.59 0.99
C MET A 44 19.50 2.81 0.51
N VAL A 45 19.72 3.80 1.38
CA VAL A 45 20.50 5.02 1.08
C VAL A 45 21.72 5.18 1.99
N LYS A 46 22.08 4.13 2.74
CA LYS A 46 23.27 4.14 3.59
C LYS A 46 24.54 4.16 2.72
N PRO A 47 25.56 4.96 3.06
CA PRO A 47 26.82 4.96 2.33
C PRO A 47 27.49 3.59 2.30
N GLY A 48 28.11 3.23 1.17
CA GLY A 48 28.96 2.05 1.03
C GLY A 48 28.24 0.70 0.88
N ILE A 49 26.91 0.68 0.80
CA ILE A 49 26.15 -0.55 0.52
C ILE A 49 26.13 -0.88 -0.99
N ALA A 50 25.85 -2.14 -1.33
CA ALA A 50 25.91 -2.66 -2.70
C ALA A 50 25.07 -1.87 -3.71
N VAL A 51 23.94 -1.32 -3.26
CA VAL A 51 22.97 -0.58 -4.09
C VAL A 51 23.24 0.93 -4.18
N MET A 52 24.39 1.40 -3.69
CA MET A 52 24.82 2.79 -3.79
C MET A 52 26.09 2.90 -4.66
N ASP A 53 26.21 4.03 -5.36
CA ASP A 53 27.40 4.49 -6.06
C ASP A 53 27.74 5.90 -5.53
N GLY A 54 28.67 5.95 -4.57
CA GLY A 54 28.85 7.12 -3.72
C GLY A 54 27.54 7.49 -3.01
N ASP A 55 27.10 8.73 -3.17
CA ASP A 55 25.85 9.25 -2.61
C ASP A 55 24.62 9.01 -3.52
N LYS A 56 24.79 8.35 -4.67
CA LYS A 56 23.71 8.11 -5.63
C LYS A 56 23.21 6.67 -5.54
N PRO A 57 21.90 6.43 -5.42
CA PRO A 57 21.37 5.08 -5.48
C PRO A 57 21.51 4.51 -6.89
N LYS A 58 21.79 3.20 -6.98
CA LYS A 58 21.71 2.42 -8.23
C LYS A 58 20.29 2.00 -8.56
N TRP A 59 19.40 2.03 -7.56
CA TRP A 59 17.99 1.69 -7.68
C TRP A 59 17.13 2.91 -8.01
N ARG A 60 15.93 2.67 -8.55
CA ARG A 60 14.94 3.70 -8.89
C ARG A 60 13.55 3.25 -8.47
N MET A 61 12.75 4.18 -7.96
CA MET A 61 11.31 4.01 -7.84
C MET A 61 10.68 4.08 -9.22
N ALA A 62 9.87 3.09 -9.57
CA ALA A 62 9.14 3.07 -10.82
C ALA A 62 7.64 3.25 -10.57
N PRO A 63 6.88 3.86 -11.50
CA PRO A 63 5.43 3.81 -11.45
C PRO A 63 4.91 2.38 -11.40
N SER A 64 3.79 2.17 -10.72
CA SER A 64 3.15 0.85 -10.62
C SER A 64 2.83 0.30 -12.02
N PRO A 65 3.13 -0.99 -12.28
CA PRO A 65 2.72 -1.63 -13.52
C PRO A 65 1.19 -1.73 -13.60
N ARG A 66 0.66 -1.72 -14.83
CA ARG A 66 -0.78 -1.83 -15.10
C ARG A 66 -1.13 -3.26 -15.50
N GLY A 67 -2.21 -3.80 -14.92
CA GLY A 67 -2.73 -5.12 -15.27
C GLY A 67 -3.82 -5.07 -16.34
N ALA A 68 -4.30 -6.24 -16.78
CA ALA A 68 -5.32 -6.38 -17.81
C ALA A 68 -6.65 -5.65 -17.50
N TYR A 69 -6.93 -5.44 -16.22
CA TYR A 69 -8.15 -4.79 -15.73
C TYR A 69 -8.02 -3.27 -15.53
N TYR A 70 -6.84 -2.70 -15.76
CA TYR A 70 -6.61 -1.28 -15.53
C TYR A 70 -7.35 -0.40 -16.55
N GLU A 71 -8.02 0.63 -16.06
CA GLU A 71 -8.61 1.71 -16.85
C GLU A 71 -8.13 3.05 -16.28
N ASP A 72 -8.08 4.09 -17.11
CA ASP A 72 -7.65 5.41 -16.65
C ASP A 72 -8.55 5.97 -15.55
N GLY A 73 -7.93 6.50 -14.51
CA GLY A 73 -8.61 6.96 -13.29
C GLY A 73 -8.69 5.91 -12.18
N MET A 74 -8.35 4.64 -12.46
CA MET A 74 -8.22 3.63 -11.42
C MET A 74 -7.04 3.93 -10.48
N LYS A 75 -7.19 3.49 -9.23
CA LYS A 75 -6.14 3.57 -8.22
C LYS A 75 -5.08 2.49 -8.49
N LEU A 76 -3.82 2.82 -8.22
CA LEU A 76 -2.64 2.02 -8.60
C LEU A 76 -1.96 1.35 -7.41
N GLY A 77 -2.45 1.58 -6.21
CA GLY A 77 -1.88 1.03 -4.99
C GLY A 77 -2.56 1.57 -3.74
N TYR A 78 -2.00 1.16 -2.61
CA TYR A 78 -2.47 1.49 -1.28
C TYR A 78 -1.33 2.08 -0.46
N GLN A 79 -1.59 3.15 0.28
CA GLN A 79 -0.64 3.74 1.22
C GLN A 79 -1.08 3.51 2.67
N ASP A 80 -0.20 2.89 3.44
CA ASP A 80 -0.30 2.82 4.90
C ASP A 80 -0.15 4.23 5.50
N THR A 81 -1.27 4.86 5.84
CA THR A 81 -1.28 6.17 6.49
C THR A 81 -1.60 6.03 7.97
N GLY A 82 -0.62 6.36 8.82
CA GLY A 82 -0.81 6.44 10.26
C GLY A 82 -1.52 7.72 10.68
N ALA A 83 -2.43 7.63 11.64
CA ALA A 83 -3.10 8.79 12.23
C ALA A 83 -3.02 8.75 13.76
N TRP A 84 -2.91 9.94 14.37
CA TRP A 84 -3.04 10.09 15.82
C TRP A 84 -4.51 9.90 16.21
N THR A 85 -4.80 8.85 16.99
CA THR A 85 -6.16 8.55 17.45
C THR A 85 -6.29 8.88 18.93
N LEU A 86 -7.17 9.83 19.26
CA LEU A 86 -7.53 10.16 20.64
C LEU A 86 -8.91 9.60 20.96
N MET A 87 -8.98 8.60 21.84
CA MET A 87 -10.25 7.95 22.18
C MET A 87 -11.12 8.88 23.02
N LYS A 88 -12.43 8.93 22.73
CA LYS A 88 -13.43 9.71 23.49
C LYS A 88 -13.47 9.34 24.98
N SER A 89 -13.13 8.11 25.33
CA SER A 89 -13.06 7.61 26.72
C SER A 89 -11.83 8.08 27.49
N THR A 90 -10.83 8.68 26.82
CA THR A 90 -9.61 9.16 27.46
C THR A 90 -9.93 10.38 28.33
N PRO A 91 -9.55 10.39 29.63
CA PRO A 91 -9.75 11.56 30.47
C PRO A 91 -9.14 12.83 29.84
N THR A 92 -9.86 13.94 29.85
CA THR A 92 -9.51 15.16 29.10
C THR A 92 -8.06 15.60 29.30
N LYS A 93 -7.57 15.61 30.55
CA LYS A 93 -6.18 16.00 30.85
C LYS A 93 -5.14 15.11 30.14
N ARG A 94 -5.41 13.81 30.02
CA ARG A 94 -4.53 12.86 29.30
C ARG A 94 -4.66 13.02 27.79
N ALA A 95 -5.87 13.23 27.28
CA ALA A 95 -6.10 13.50 25.87
C ALA A 95 -5.38 14.78 25.40
N GLN A 96 -5.40 15.83 26.21
CA GLN A 96 -4.66 17.08 25.96
C GLN A 96 -3.14 16.86 25.94
N ALA A 97 -2.60 16.08 26.88
CA ALA A 97 -1.17 15.74 26.88
C ALA A 97 -0.78 14.94 25.62
N ALA A 98 -1.58 13.94 25.24
CA ALA A 98 -1.36 13.17 24.02
C ALA A 98 -1.46 14.05 22.75
N TRP A 99 -2.40 15.00 22.74
CA TRP A 99 -2.53 15.99 21.66
C TRP A 99 -1.27 16.87 21.55
N LEU A 100 -0.76 17.41 22.66
CA LEU A 100 0.46 18.21 22.66
C LEU A 100 1.68 17.40 22.16
N TYR A 101 1.77 16.13 22.54
CA TYR A 101 2.82 15.25 22.04
C TYR A 101 2.68 14.99 20.53
N ALA A 102 1.47 14.74 20.03
CA ALA A 102 1.20 14.62 18.61
C ALA A 102 1.62 15.91 17.86
N GLN A 103 1.29 17.09 18.39
CA GLN A 103 1.72 18.37 17.82
C GLN A 103 3.24 18.53 17.82
N PHE A 104 3.93 18.14 18.89
CA PHE A 104 5.39 18.18 18.96
C PHE A 104 6.04 17.30 17.88
N THR A 105 5.62 16.02 17.79
CA THR A 105 6.16 15.06 16.82
C THR A 105 5.88 15.42 15.36
N THR A 106 4.85 16.24 15.11
CA THR A 106 4.45 16.73 13.78
C THR A 106 4.79 18.20 13.56
N SER A 107 5.51 18.83 14.48
CA SER A 107 6.02 20.20 14.33
C SER A 107 7.06 20.25 13.21
N LYS A 108 7.17 21.37 12.50
CA LYS A 108 8.01 21.51 11.29
C LYS A 108 9.44 20.98 11.49
N THR A 109 10.10 21.36 12.57
CA THR A 109 11.49 20.95 12.83
C THR A 109 11.62 19.47 13.14
N VAL A 110 10.74 18.92 13.99
CA VAL A 110 10.79 17.52 14.40
C VAL A 110 10.40 16.60 13.25
N SER A 111 9.34 16.95 12.51
CA SER A 111 8.89 16.18 11.35
C SER A 111 9.92 16.22 10.23
N LEU A 112 10.52 17.39 9.92
CA LEU A 112 11.56 17.49 8.91
C LEU A 112 12.75 16.61 9.28
N LYS A 113 13.24 16.67 10.52
CA LYS A 113 14.33 15.80 10.98
C LYS A 113 13.96 14.33 10.84
N LYS A 114 12.74 13.94 11.23
CA LYS A 114 12.25 12.56 11.06
C LYS A 114 12.20 12.16 9.58
N SER A 115 11.71 13.03 8.71
CA SER A 115 11.66 12.82 7.26
C SER A 115 13.05 12.60 6.69
N HIS A 116 14.08 13.33 7.14
CA HIS A 116 15.47 13.05 6.76
C HIS A 116 15.97 11.69 7.26
N VAL A 117 15.67 11.31 8.51
CA VAL A 117 16.23 10.09 9.10
C VAL A 117 15.52 8.84 8.58
N GLY A 118 14.19 8.83 8.62
CA GLY A 118 13.38 7.65 8.32
C GLY A 118 12.82 7.61 6.90
N LEU A 119 12.84 8.73 6.15
CA LEU A 119 12.22 8.84 4.83
C LEU A 119 10.73 8.47 4.83
N THR A 120 10.09 8.75 5.97
CA THR A 120 8.64 8.66 6.19
C THR A 120 8.10 10.06 6.39
N PHE A 121 7.28 10.55 5.47
CA PHE A 121 6.81 11.92 5.47
C PHE A 121 5.49 12.06 6.24
N ILE A 122 5.37 13.12 7.04
CA ILE A 122 4.13 13.47 7.74
C ILE A 122 3.56 14.76 7.16
N ARG A 123 4.42 15.75 6.91
CA ARG A 123 3.99 17.05 6.40
C ARG A 123 4.36 17.19 4.93
N GLU A 124 3.46 17.78 4.16
CA GLU A 124 3.79 18.22 2.81
C GLU A 124 4.95 19.23 2.81
N SER A 125 5.05 20.10 3.83
CA SER A 125 6.17 21.04 3.96
C SER A 125 7.53 20.36 4.06
N ASP A 126 7.61 19.12 4.56
CA ASP A 126 8.88 18.40 4.66
C ASP A 126 9.34 17.92 3.26
N ILE A 127 8.38 17.50 2.42
CA ILE A 127 8.65 17.04 1.05
C ILE A 127 9.13 18.20 0.18
N TRP A 128 8.63 19.42 0.41
CA TRP A 128 8.97 20.63 -0.34
C TRP A 128 10.09 21.47 0.29
N ASP A 129 10.67 21.02 1.40
CA ASP A 129 11.80 21.72 2.02
C ASP A 129 13.01 21.74 1.08
N GLU A 130 13.79 22.83 1.12
CA GLU A 130 14.98 23.02 0.29
C GLU A 130 15.99 21.88 0.51
N SER A 131 16.17 21.46 1.75
CA SER A 131 17.08 20.36 2.10
C SER A 131 16.61 19.00 1.56
N MET A 132 15.31 18.82 1.28
CA MET A 132 14.81 17.65 0.53
C MET A 132 15.03 17.78 -0.96
N THR A 133 14.98 18.99 -1.52
CA THR A 133 15.35 19.22 -2.92
C THR A 133 16.82 18.89 -3.16
N GLU A 134 17.71 19.36 -2.30
CA GLU A 134 19.15 19.06 -2.38
C GLU A 134 19.44 17.56 -2.26
N ARG A 135 18.68 16.86 -1.41
CA ARG A 135 18.87 15.42 -1.18
C ARG A 135 18.16 14.53 -2.20
N ALA A 136 17.19 15.03 -2.96
CA ALA A 136 16.38 14.24 -3.90
C ALA A 136 17.22 13.33 -4.84
N PRO A 137 18.35 13.77 -5.42
CA PRO A 137 19.20 12.93 -6.26
C PRO A 137 19.72 11.65 -5.57
N SER A 138 19.80 11.65 -4.24
CA SER A 138 20.23 10.52 -3.41
C SER A 138 19.09 9.61 -2.97
N LEU A 139 17.85 9.88 -3.39
CA LEU A 139 16.63 9.20 -2.90
C LEU A 139 15.88 8.44 -3.99
N GLY A 140 16.49 8.24 -5.17
CA GLY A 140 16.05 7.26 -6.15
C GLY A 140 14.64 7.49 -6.72
N GLY A 141 14.16 8.73 -6.77
CA GLY A 141 12.82 9.06 -7.26
C GLY A 141 11.75 9.25 -6.16
N LEU A 142 12.11 9.08 -4.88
CA LEU A 142 11.16 9.19 -3.76
C LEU A 142 10.53 10.58 -3.65
N ILE A 143 11.34 11.62 -3.76
CA ILE A 143 10.86 13.00 -3.61
C ILE A 143 10.01 13.38 -4.82
N GLU A 144 10.42 12.98 -6.02
CA GLU A 144 9.71 13.17 -7.27
C GLU A 144 8.33 12.48 -7.23
N PHE A 145 8.28 11.23 -6.79
CA PHE A 145 7.03 10.51 -6.58
C PHE A 145 6.09 11.28 -5.64
N TYR A 146 6.59 11.67 -4.46
CA TYR A 146 5.80 12.39 -3.47
C TYR A 146 5.48 13.84 -3.88
N ARG A 147 6.17 14.46 -4.84
CA ARG A 147 5.80 15.78 -5.42
C ARG A 147 4.86 15.66 -6.62
N SER A 148 4.69 14.46 -7.16
CA SER A 148 3.81 14.20 -8.30
C SER A 148 2.37 13.89 -7.88
N ASN A 149 1.44 13.99 -8.84
CA ASN A 149 0.07 13.51 -8.68
C ASN A 149 -0.03 11.97 -8.57
N SER A 150 1.02 11.23 -8.90
CA SER A 150 1.02 9.78 -8.73
C SER A 150 0.76 9.36 -7.29
N ARG A 151 1.18 10.16 -6.31
CA ARG A 151 0.90 9.88 -4.89
C ARG A 151 -0.60 9.82 -4.58
N VAL A 152 -1.45 10.55 -5.31
CA VAL A 152 -2.91 10.57 -5.09
C VAL A 152 -3.63 9.42 -5.80
N LEU A 153 -2.95 8.73 -6.72
CA LEU A 153 -3.45 7.49 -7.34
C LEU A 153 -3.37 6.30 -6.38
N TRP A 154 -2.78 6.48 -5.20
CA TRP A 154 -2.76 5.49 -4.15
C TRP A 154 -3.83 5.82 -3.11
N THR A 155 -4.63 4.82 -2.73
CA THR A 155 -5.70 5.03 -1.75
C THR A 155 -5.15 4.96 -0.32
N PRO A 156 -5.68 5.76 0.62
CA PRO A 156 -5.52 5.47 2.04
C PRO A 156 -6.37 4.23 2.41
N THR A 157 -6.14 3.69 3.62
CA THR A 157 -6.98 2.61 4.15
C THR A 157 -8.41 3.12 4.26
N GLY A 158 -9.35 2.48 3.56
CA GLY A 158 -10.77 2.84 3.67
C GLY A 158 -11.23 2.70 5.12
N THR A 159 -11.94 3.71 5.64
CA THR A 159 -12.35 3.76 7.05
C THR A 159 -13.57 2.92 7.39
N ASN A 160 -14.18 2.25 6.39
CA ASN A 160 -15.55 1.73 6.48
C ASN A 160 -15.63 0.21 6.34
N VAL A 161 -14.59 -0.54 6.73
CA VAL A 161 -14.67 -2.01 6.78
C VAL A 161 -15.25 -2.45 8.12
N PRO A 162 -16.46 -3.06 8.17
CA PRO A 162 -17.09 -3.47 9.42
C PRO A 162 -16.27 -4.54 10.13
N ASP A 163 -15.87 -4.29 11.38
CA ASP A 163 -15.07 -5.25 12.19
C ASP A 163 -13.83 -5.78 11.42
N TYR A 164 -13.08 -4.85 10.81
CA TYR A 164 -11.85 -5.16 10.06
C TYR A 164 -10.93 -6.16 10.77
N PRO A 165 -10.66 -6.07 12.10
CA PRO A 165 -9.78 -7.04 12.77
C PRO A 165 -10.23 -8.48 12.63
N ARG A 166 -11.55 -8.76 12.65
CA ARG A 166 -12.07 -10.11 12.45
C ARG A 166 -12.09 -10.51 10.98
N LEU A 167 -12.47 -9.61 10.08
CA LEU A 167 -12.52 -9.93 8.64
C LEU A 167 -11.12 -10.17 8.07
N ALA A 168 -10.12 -9.40 8.50
CA ALA A 168 -8.75 -9.51 8.02
C ALA A 168 -8.10 -10.87 8.38
N GLN A 169 -8.50 -11.49 9.50
CA GLN A 169 -8.00 -12.81 9.88
C GLN A 169 -8.45 -13.92 8.93
N LEU A 170 -9.64 -13.78 8.30
CA LEU A 170 -10.15 -14.75 7.35
C LEU A 170 -9.27 -14.84 6.10
N TRP A 171 -8.69 -13.72 5.67
CA TRP A 171 -7.80 -13.69 4.50
C TRP A 171 -6.70 -14.75 4.58
N TRP A 172 -6.02 -14.83 5.72
CA TRP A 172 -4.92 -15.78 5.91
C TRP A 172 -5.39 -17.23 6.00
N GLN A 173 -6.61 -17.46 6.51
CA GLN A 173 -7.19 -18.79 6.60
C GLN A 173 -7.54 -19.34 5.21
N ASP A 174 -8.11 -18.51 4.35
CA ASP A 174 -8.60 -18.94 3.03
C ASP A 174 -7.51 -18.88 1.95
N ILE A 175 -6.57 -17.93 2.02
CA ILE A 175 -5.52 -17.82 0.99
C ILE A 175 -4.47 -18.92 1.09
N GLY A 176 -4.25 -19.49 2.27
CA GLY A 176 -3.30 -20.58 2.48
C GLY A 176 -3.57 -21.76 1.53
N ASP A 177 -4.83 -22.16 1.40
CA ASP A 177 -5.27 -23.25 0.52
C ASP A 177 -5.01 -22.96 -0.96
N ALA A 178 -5.11 -21.69 -1.38
CA ALA A 178 -4.81 -21.29 -2.76
C ALA A 178 -3.30 -21.29 -3.04
N ILE A 179 -2.48 -21.01 -2.02
CA ILE A 179 -1.01 -20.99 -2.13
C ILE A 179 -0.44 -22.40 -2.18
N SER A 180 -0.96 -23.31 -1.34
CA SER A 180 -0.57 -24.73 -1.33
C SER A 180 -1.05 -25.49 -2.57
N GLY A 181 -2.08 -24.97 -3.24
CA GLY A 181 -2.73 -25.63 -4.37
C GLY A 181 -3.86 -26.57 -3.99
N ASP A 182 -4.23 -26.63 -2.70
CA ASP A 182 -5.36 -27.43 -2.20
C ASP A 182 -6.71 -26.94 -2.76
N LYS A 183 -6.82 -25.63 -3.04
CA LYS A 183 -7.98 -25.00 -3.70
C LYS A 183 -7.54 -24.20 -4.92
N THR A 184 -8.45 -24.12 -5.89
CA THR A 184 -8.31 -23.13 -6.96
C THR A 184 -8.46 -21.71 -6.38
N PRO A 185 -7.89 -20.67 -7.00
CA PRO A 185 -8.09 -19.29 -6.55
C PRO A 185 -9.56 -18.91 -6.41
N GLN A 186 -10.42 -19.36 -7.34
CA GLN A 186 -11.86 -19.10 -7.25
C GLN A 186 -12.48 -19.76 -6.01
N ALA A 187 -12.20 -21.05 -5.78
CA ALA A 187 -12.76 -21.77 -4.64
C ALA A 187 -12.30 -21.19 -3.28
N ALA A 188 -11.07 -20.69 -3.20
CA ALA A 188 -10.57 -19.99 -2.02
C ALA A 188 -11.29 -18.64 -1.82
N MET A 189 -11.48 -17.85 -2.88
CA MET A 189 -12.22 -16.58 -2.80
C MET A 189 -13.70 -16.78 -2.46
N ASP A 190 -14.34 -17.83 -2.98
CA ASP A 190 -15.71 -18.19 -2.63
C ASP A 190 -15.83 -18.58 -1.15
N SER A 191 -14.85 -19.33 -0.62
CA SER A 191 -14.77 -19.70 0.80
C SER A 191 -14.63 -18.45 1.68
N LEU A 192 -13.72 -17.55 1.31
CA LEU A 192 -13.51 -16.27 1.99
C LEU A 192 -14.78 -15.42 2.00
N ALA A 193 -15.45 -15.27 0.84
CA ALA A 193 -16.67 -14.49 0.72
C ALA A 193 -17.78 -15.04 1.63
N ALA A 194 -17.98 -16.36 1.65
CA ALA A 194 -18.95 -17.00 2.52
C ALA A 194 -18.63 -16.81 4.02
N ALA A 195 -17.34 -16.86 4.39
CA ALA A 195 -16.89 -16.63 5.75
C ALA A 195 -17.11 -15.16 6.18
N GLN A 196 -16.80 -14.21 5.30
CA GLN A 196 -17.06 -12.78 5.52
C GLN A 196 -18.56 -12.50 5.69
N ASP A 197 -19.42 -13.04 4.81
CA ASP A 197 -20.87 -12.91 4.89
C ASP A 197 -21.43 -13.42 6.23
N LYS A 198 -20.89 -14.52 6.76
CA LYS A 198 -21.29 -15.05 8.06
C LYS A 198 -20.99 -14.08 9.20
N ILE A 199 -19.85 -13.40 9.16
CA ILE A 199 -19.49 -12.38 10.16
C ILE A 199 -20.38 -11.14 9.98
N LEU A 200 -20.49 -10.63 8.76
CA LEU A 200 -21.29 -9.44 8.46
C LEU A 200 -22.76 -9.63 8.85
N ARG A 201 -23.35 -10.80 8.57
CA ARG A 201 -24.74 -11.14 8.99
C ARG A 201 -24.92 -11.10 10.50
N ARG A 202 -23.91 -11.54 11.25
CA ARG A 202 -23.95 -11.47 12.72
C ARG A 202 -23.88 -10.03 13.20
N LEU A 203 -23.05 -9.20 12.57
CA LEU A 203 -22.94 -7.77 12.89
C LEU A 203 -24.23 -7.01 12.59
N GLU A 204 -24.82 -7.24 11.41
CA GLU A 204 -26.12 -6.67 11.02
C GLU A 204 -27.20 -7.00 12.06
N ARG A 205 -27.35 -8.29 12.40
CA ARG A 205 -28.33 -8.73 13.41
C ARG A 205 -28.08 -8.17 14.81
N ALA A 206 -26.82 -8.01 15.19
CA ALA A 206 -26.48 -7.48 16.51
C ALA A 206 -26.82 -5.99 16.64
N GLY A 207 -26.81 -5.23 15.54
CA GLY A 207 -27.19 -3.81 15.52
C GLY A 207 -26.28 -2.87 16.32
N ILE A 208 -25.15 -3.37 16.85
CA ILE A 208 -24.27 -2.62 17.76
C ILE A 208 -23.65 -1.38 17.08
N GLN A 209 -23.42 -1.46 15.76
CA GLN A 209 -22.81 -0.38 14.98
C GLN A 209 -23.81 0.69 14.50
N GLY A 210 -25.10 0.57 14.85
CA GLY A 210 -26.13 1.54 14.49
C GLY A 210 -26.21 1.81 12.98
N GLU A 211 -26.25 3.09 12.61
CA GLU A 211 -26.31 3.53 11.21
C GLU A 211 -25.07 3.17 10.39
N CYS A 212 -23.93 2.95 11.04
CA CYS A 212 -22.68 2.54 10.39
C CYS A 212 -22.54 1.02 10.26
N GLY A 213 -23.52 0.25 10.71
CA GLY A 213 -23.51 -1.21 10.63
C GLY A 213 -23.71 -1.73 9.20
N PRO A 214 -23.19 -2.93 8.89
CA PRO A 214 -23.42 -3.56 7.59
C PRO A 214 -24.90 -3.90 7.40
N LYS A 215 -25.37 -3.80 6.16
CA LYS A 215 -26.67 -4.31 5.72
C LYS A 215 -26.43 -5.31 4.60
N LEU A 216 -26.85 -6.56 4.79
CA LEU A 216 -26.59 -7.58 3.78
C LEU A 216 -27.62 -7.48 2.66
N ASN A 217 -27.12 -7.55 1.44
CA ASN A 217 -27.96 -7.74 0.28
C ASN A 217 -28.56 -9.15 0.32
N LYS A 218 -29.76 -9.30 -0.26
CA LYS A 218 -30.29 -10.64 -0.55
C LYS A 218 -29.35 -11.34 -1.55
N PRO A 219 -29.18 -12.67 -1.47
CA PRO A 219 -28.46 -13.41 -2.49
C PRO A 219 -29.02 -13.12 -3.88
N ARG A 220 -28.13 -12.85 -4.83
CA ARG A 220 -28.45 -12.59 -6.23
C ARG A 220 -27.46 -13.36 -7.10
N ASP A 221 -27.85 -13.57 -8.34
CA ASP A 221 -26.96 -14.08 -9.37
C ASP A 221 -25.75 -13.12 -9.53
N PRO A 222 -24.51 -13.64 -9.71
CA PRO A 222 -23.34 -12.79 -9.94
C PRO A 222 -23.52 -11.78 -11.09
N GLU A 223 -24.25 -12.15 -12.14
CA GLU A 223 -24.50 -11.29 -13.30
C GLU A 223 -25.29 -10.02 -12.93
N TYR A 224 -26.17 -10.13 -11.93
CA TYR A 224 -26.85 -8.95 -11.39
C TYR A 224 -25.84 -7.95 -10.83
N TRP A 225 -24.84 -8.42 -10.08
CA TRP A 225 -23.80 -7.56 -9.51
C TRP A 225 -22.86 -7.01 -10.57
N LEU A 226 -22.47 -7.83 -11.55
CA LEU A 226 -21.58 -7.43 -12.65
C LEU A 226 -22.21 -6.39 -13.58
N SER A 227 -23.54 -6.37 -13.70
CA SER A 227 -24.28 -5.39 -14.51
C SER A 227 -24.58 -4.07 -13.80
N GLN A 228 -24.27 -3.93 -12.50
CA GLN A 228 -24.51 -2.68 -11.79
C GLN A 228 -23.48 -1.59 -12.17
N PRO A 229 -23.84 -0.30 -12.14
CA PRO A 229 -22.88 0.78 -12.24
C PRO A 229 -21.80 0.68 -11.15
N GLY A 230 -20.52 0.76 -11.54
CA GLY A 230 -19.39 0.64 -10.61
C GLY A 230 -19.14 -0.79 -10.09
N SER A 231 -19.67 -1.80 -10.78
CA SER A 231 -19.50 -3.21 -10.44
C SER A 231 -18.03 -3.67 -10.43
N PRO A 232 -17.74 -4.80 -9.75
CA PRO A 232 -16.52 -5.56 -10.01
C PRO A 232 -16.41 -5.90 -11.50
N LYS A 233 -15.17 -6.02 -12.00
CA LYS A 233 -14.95 -6.29 -13.42
C LYS A 233 -15.24 -7.77 -13.75
N PRO A 234 -16.03 -8.06 -14.80
CA PRO A 234 -16.25 -9.43 -15.24
C PRO A 234 -14.96 -10.01 -15.82
N LYS A 235 -14.88 -11.33 -15.87
CA LYS A 235 -13.71 -12.02 -16.43
C LYS A 235 -13.45 -11.59 -17.88
N LEU A 236 -12.23 -11.18 -18.17
CA LEU A 236 -11.80 -10.82 -19.52
C LEU A 236 -11.51 -12.06 -20.37
N ALA A 237 -11.67 -11.93 -21.70
CA ALA A 237 -11.23 -12.96 -22.64
C ALA A 237 -9.71 -13.21 -22.56
N ASN A 238 -8.93 -12.18 -22.22
CA ASN A 238 -7.49 -12.28 -22.00
C ASN A 238 -7.07 -11.51 -20.74
N GLU A 239 -6.85 -12.22 -19.63
CA GLU A 239 -6.36 -11.66 -18.36
C GLU A 239 -4.82 -11.65 -18.25
N LYS A 240 -4.12 -12.18 -19.26
CA LYS A 240 -2.66 -12.30 -19.31
C LYS A 240 -2.11 -11.75 -20.63
N PRO A 241 -2.36 -10.47 -20.94
CA PRO A 241 -1.74 -9.84 -22.10
C PRO A 241 -0.21 -9.88 -21.98
N GLN A 242 0.47 -9.89 -23.13
CA GLN A 242 1.92 -9.81 -23.17
C GLN A 242 2.37 -8.50 -22.52
N GLY A 243 3.35 -8.58 -21.62
CA GLY A 243 3.94 -7.40 -20.99
C GLY A 243 4.61 -6.50 -22.03
N ILE A 244 4.49 -5.19 -21.84
CA ILE A 244 5.11 -4.17 -22.68
C ILE A 244 6.20 -3.48 -21.87
N THR A 245 7.43 -3.50 -22.38
CA THR A 245 8.53 -2.72 -21.81
C THR A 245 8.35 -1.26 -22.21
N VAL A 246 8.44 -0.37 -21.23
CA VAL A 246 8.36 1.08 -21.44
C VAL A 246 9.67 1.68 -20.93
N ASP A 247 10.15 2.69 -21.64
CA ASP A 247 11.31 3.46 -21.22
C ASP A 247 11.04 4.16 -19.87
N TYR A 248 12.05 4.19 -19.00
CA TYR A 248 11.88 4.74 -17.66
C TYR A 248 11.67 6.26 -17.66
N ASP A 249 12.34 6.99 -18.56
CA ASP A 249 12.17 8.43 -18.65
C ASP A 249 10.78 8.78 -19.21
N GLU A 250 10.22 7.93 -20.07
CA GLU A 250 8.82 8.03 -20.50
C GLU A 250 7.85 7.83 -19.33
N LEU A 251 8.08 6.82 -18.48
CA LEU A 251 7.28 6.57 -17.29
C LEU A 251 7.28 7.77 -16.32
N LEU A 252 8.44 8.43 -16.17
CA LEU A 252 8.59 9.60 -15.30
C LEU A 252 7.84 10.84 -15.79
N LYS A 253 7.44 10.93 -17.06
CA LYS A 253 6.61 12.06 -17.53
C LYS A 253 5.27 12.13 -16.80
N SER A 254 4.76 11.00 -16.32
CA SER A 254 3.56 10.96 -15.46
C SER A 254 3.79 11.60 -14.08
N TRP A 255 5.05 11.79 -13.67
CA TRP A 255 5.44 12.33 -12.37
C TRP A 255 5.73 13.84 -12.40
N ALA A 256 5.26 14.55 -13.43
CA ALA A 256 5.37 16.00 -13.48
C ALA A 256 4.92 16.62 -12.14
N ALA A 257 5.84 17.36 -11.50
CA ALA A 257 5.59 17.94 -10.20
C ALA A 257 4.34 18.84 -10.29
N THR A 258 3.40 18.63 -9.38
CA THR A 258 2.23 19.50 -9.27
C THR A 258 2.50 20.44 -8.10
N PRO A 259 2.73 21.74 -8.38
CA PRO A 259 2.99 22.71 -7.32
C PRO A 259 1.84 22.72 -6.31
N ARG A 260 2.17 23.07 -5.06
CA ARG A 260 1.22 23.21 -3.97
C ARG A 260 0.02 24.06 -4.41
N ALA A 261 -1.20 23.58 -4.19
CA ALA A 261 -2.37 24.46 -4.23
C ALA A 261 -2.21 25.48 -3.09
N GLU A 262 -2.11 26.76 -3.44
CA GLU A 262 -1.97 27.88 -2.49
C GLU A 262 -3.08 27.90 -1.44
#